data_AF-A0A833G2S9-F1
#
_entry.id   AF-A0A833G2S9-F1
#
_cell.length_a   1.000
_cell.length_b   1.000
_cell.length_c   1.000
_cell.angle_alpha   90.00
_cell.angle_beta   90.00
_cell.angle_gamma   90.00
#
_symmetry.space_group_name_H-M   'P 1'
#
loop_
_entity.id
_entity.type
_entity.pdbx_description
1 polymer ?
#
loop_
_entity_poly.entity_id
_entity_poly.type
_entity_poly.pdbx_seq_one_letter_code
_entity_poly.pdbx_strand_id
1 'polypeptide(L)'
;MTSEERLSLIRAGLASRHAREKRFRFYGIAAIAAALGFVAILFVIILAKGLPAFTQATLTLDVAFDPAVIEVEPKPQHEPGQSPADYRRAVLDWERKVTMLNWNRVVEQAIRAAAPDTEADARQVLSVVETNARFLLRDMFVANPDLLGRTVPVRMLASANADNWLKGNIDRSLPDAQQQLSAPARALADQLHADGKIRFAFAWHIFTNVDSRSAPAAAGLAGAFVGSLYMMLVVIVLAVPIGVMSAVYLEEFAPKNRLTDLIEVNINNLAAVPSIVFGLLGAAVFINYFRLPLSAPLVGGLV
;
A
#
# COMPACT_ATOMS: atom_id res chain seq x y z
N MET A 1 11.96 59.81 -48.27
CA MET A 1 11.29 59.47 -47.00
C MET A 1 12.01 60.15 -45.85
N THR A 2 11.41 61.20 -45.29
CA THR A 2 12.00 62.02 -44.21
C THR A 2 12.00 61.23 -42.88
N SER A 3 12.83 61.63 -41.92
CA SER A 3 12.87 60.98 -40.60
C SER A 3 11.51 61.02 -39.88
N GLU A 4 10.71 62.05 -40.12
CA GLU A 4 9.35 62.17 -39.56
C GLU A 4 8.36 61.19 -40.20
N GLU A 5 8.41 60.98 -41.51
CA GLU A 5 7.61 59.97 -42.21
C GLU A 5 7.96 58.54 -41.75
N ARG A 6 9.23 58.30 -41.44
CA ARG A 6 9.72 57.01 -40.93
C ARG A 6 9.23 56.75 -39.50
N LEU A 7 9.18 57.78 -38.66
CA LEU A 7 8.66 57.71 -37.29
C LEU A 7 7.13 57.55 -37.25
N SER A 8 6.39 58.20 -38.16
CA SER A 8 4.93 58.08 -38.21
C SER A 8 4.47 56.69 -38.65
N LEU A 9 5.15 56.09 -39.64
CA LEU A 9 4.91 54.70 -40.08
C LEU A 9 5.19 53.68 -38.96
N ILE A 10 6.27 53.88 -38.21
CA ILE A 10 6.59 53.03 -37.05
C ILE A 10 5.52 53.19 -35.96
N ARG A 11 5.11 54.42 -35.62
CA ARG A 11 4.02 54.68 -34.65
C ARG A 11 2.69 54.06 -35.07
N ALA A 12 2.35 54.10 -36.36
CA ALA A 12 1.14 53.48 -36.89
C ALA A 12 1.12 51.94 -36.70
N GLY A 13 2.28 51.29 -36.72
CA GLY A 13 2.42 49.84 -36.51
C GLY A 13 2.55 49.40 -35.03
N LEU A 14 2.96 50.29 -34.13
CA LEU A 14 3.22 49.97 -32.72
C LEU A 14 1.97 49.47 -31.99
N ALA A 15 0.80 50.07 -32.21
CA ALA A 15 -0.44 49.66 -31.54
C ALA A 15 -0.83 48.21 -31.86
N SER A 16 -0.71 47.80 -33.13
CA SER A 16 -1.00 46.43 -33.59
C SER A 16 -0.02 45.41 -32.99
N ARG A 17 1.27 45.77 -32.87
CA ARG A 17 2.30 44.90 -32.25
C ARG A 17 2.03 44.71 -30.76
N HIS A 18 1.79 45.79 -30.00
CA HIS A 18 1.45 45.69 -28.58
C HIS A 18 0.17 44.89 -28.34
N ALA A 19 -0.83 44.98 -29.22
CA ALA A 19 -2.05 44.17 -29.12
C ALA A 19 -1.81 42.67 -29.40
N ARG A 20 -0.91 42.33 -30.33
CA ARG A 20 -0.49 40.93 -30.58
C ARG A 20 0.32 40.38 -29.42
N GLU A 21 1.25 41.17 -28.89
CA GLU A 21 2.07 40.81 -27.72
C GLU A 21 1.22 40.61 -26.47
N LYS A 22 0.26 41.51 -26.21
CA LYS A 22 -0.67 41.38 -25.07
C LYS A 22 -1.53 40.12 -25.18
N ARG A 23 -2.00 39.78 -26.38
CA ARG A 23 -2.73 38.52 -26.63
C ARG A 23 -1.85 37.29 -26.43
N PHE A 24 -0.63 37.30 -26.96
CA PHE A 24 0.34 36.21 -26.76
C PHE A 24 0.65 35.99 -25.27
N ARG A 25 0.94 37.08 -24.54
CA ARG A 25 1.16 37.03 -23.08
C ARG A 25 -0.07 36.55 -22.33
N PHE A 26 -1.26 37.00 -22.71
CA PHE A 26 -2.51 36.51 -22.12
C PHE A 26 -2.71 35.01 -22.36
N TYR A 27 -2.51 34.52 -23.59
CA TYR A 27 -2.61 33.09 -23.88
C TYR A 27 -1.56 32.27 -23.12
N GLY A 28 -0.33 32.77 -23.00
CA GLY A 28 0.71 32.12 -22.19
C GLY A 28 0.33 32.04 -20.72
N ILE A 29 -0.13 33.14 -20.12
CA ILE A 29 -0.58 33.17 -18.71
C ILE A 29 -1.81 32.28 -18.52
N ALA A 30 -2.78 32.32 -19.44
CA ALA A 30 -3.97 31.49 -19.39
C ALA A 30 -3.64 30.00 -19.49
N ALA A 31 -2.70 29.62 -20.37
CA ALA A 31 -2.23 28.25 -20.50
C ALA A 31 -1.53 27.76 -19.23
N ILE A 32 -0.66 28.58 -18.64
CA ILE A 32 0.00 28.26 -17.36
C ILE A 32 -1.04 28.14 -16.23
N ALA A 33 -1.99 29.07 -16.14
CA ALA A 33 -3.05 29.02 -15.15
C ALA A 33 -3.94 27.77 -15.31
N ALA A 34 -4.28 27.40 -16.54
CA ALA A 34 -5.02 26.18 -16.84
C ALA A 34 -4.22 24.93 -16.44
N ALA A 35 -2.93 24.87 -16.77
CA ALA A 35 -2.06 23.77 -16.38
C ALA A 35 -1.97 23.63 -14.85
N LEU A 36 -1.75 24.74 -14.14
CA LEU A 36 -1.76 24.76 -12.66
C LEU A 36 -3.13 24.36 -12.10
N GLY A 37 -4.22 24.77 -12.75
CA GLY A 37 -5.58 24.36 -12.40
C GLY A 37 -5.78 22.84 -12.51
N PHE A 38 -5.34 22.23 -13.60
CA PHE A 38 -5.39 20.77 -13.76
C PHE A 38 -4.53 20.04 -12.72
N VAL A 39 -3.34 20.55 -12.41
CA VAL A 39 -2.49 20.00 -11.36
C VAL A 39 -3.20 20.09 -10.00
N ALA A 40 -3.80 21.24 -9.66
CA ALA A 40 -4.55 21.40 -8.42
C ALA A 40 -5.74 20.44 -8.34
N ILE A 41 -6.50 20.28 -9.43
CA ILE A 41 -7.60 19.31 -9.52
C ILE A 41 -7.07 17.88 -9.31
N LEU A 42 -5.96 17.51 -9.94
CA LEU A 42 -5.32 16.21 -9.76
C LEU A 42 -4.98 15.96 -8.28
N PHE A 43 -4.34 16.93 -7.61
CA PHE A 43 -4.01 16.82 -6.19
C PHE A 43 -5.25 16.70 -5.31
N VAL A 44 -6.30 17.48 -5.57
CA VAL A 44 -7.57 17.38 -4.84
C VAL A 44 -8.17 15.99 -5.00
N ILE A 45 -8.20 15.45 -6.22
CA ILE A 45 -8.73 14.11 -6.48
C ILE A 45 -7.89 13.04 -5.77
N ILE A 46 -6.56 13.14 -5.82
CA ILE A 46 -5.64 12.20 -5.16
C ILE A 46 -5.86 12.22 -3.65
N LEU A 47 -5.94 13.40 -3.03
CA LEU A 47 -6.15 13.54 -1.60
C LEU A 47 -7.55 13.08 -1.17
N ALA A 48 -8.59 13.49 -1.90
CA ALA A 48 -9.97 13.12 -1.57
C ALA A 48 -10.20 11.60 -1.67
N LYS A 49 -9.58 10.93 -2.65
CA LYS A 49 -9.66 9.48 -2.81
C LYS A 49 -8.70 8.72 -1.88
N GLY A 50 -7.58 9.33 -1.48
CA GLY A 50 -6.56 8.70 -0.65
C GLY A 50 -6.80 8.82 0.85
N LEU A 51 -7.29 9.96 1.34
CA LEU A 51 -7.49 10.21 2.78
C LEU A 51 -8.38 9.16 3.47
N PRO A 52 -9.49 8.66 2.87
CA PRO A 52 -10.32 7.61 3.47
C PRO A 52 -9.61 6.27 3.68
N ALA A 53 -8.44 6.04 3.07
CA ALA A 53 -7.64 4.84 3.30
C ALA A 53 -6.93 4.84 4.67
N PHE A 54 -6.74 6.02 5.28
CA PHE A 54 -6.13 6.16 6.61
C PHE A 54 -7.12 5.97 7.76
N THR A 55 -8.40 5.85 7.47
CA THR A 55 -9.43 5.53 8.47
C THR A 55 -9.91 4.12 8.23
N GLN A 56 -10.19 3.37 9.29
CA GLN A 56 -10.63 1.99 9.16
C GLN A 56 -11.59 1.57 10.26
N ALA A 57 -12.65 0.89 9.86
CA ALA A 57 -13.61 0.25 10.76
C ALA A 57 -12.90 -0.82 11.60
N THR A 58 -12.91 -0.60 12.91
CA THR A 58 -12.25 -1.45 13.88
C THR A 58 -13.27 -1.90 14.92
N LEU A 59 -13.35 -3.21 15.15
CA LEU A 59 -14.21 -3.83 16.14
C LEU A 59 -13.46 -3.99 17.46
N THR A 60 -14.09 -3.63 18.57
CA THR A 60 -13.60 -3.93 19.91
C THR A 60 -14.61 -4.82 20.61
N LEU A 61 -14.27 -6.11 20.74
CA LEU A 61 -15.16 -7.14 21.27
C LEU A 61 -14.52 -7.82 22.48
N ASP A 62 -15.37 -8.23 23.42
CA ASP A 62 -14.95 -9.06 24.54
C ASP A 62 -14.84 -10.51 24.06
N VAL A 63 -13.62 -11.01 23.95
CA VAL A 63 -13.34 -12.34 23.43
C VAL A 63 -13.09 -13.30 24.58
N ALA A 64 -13.97 -14.30 24.70
CA ALA A 64 -13.81 -15.39 25.64
C ALA A 64 -12.93 -16.49 25.03
N PHE A 65 -11.81 -16.81 25.69
CA PHE A 65 -10.95 -17.94 25.34
C PHE A 65 -11.49 -19.21 26.01
N ASP A 66 -12.66 -19.66 25.54
CA ASP A 66 -13.42 -20.76 26.15
C ASP A 66 -12.66 -22.11 26.05
N PRO A 67 -12.43 -22.82 27.18
CA PRO A 67 -11.86 -24.16 27.19
C PRO A 67 -12.65 -25.19 26.37
N ALA A 68 -13.95 -24.99 26.15
CA ALA A 68 -14.79 -25.85 25.31
C ALA A 68 -14.53 -25.67 23.80
N VAL A 69 -13.86 -24.59 23.40
CA VAL A 69 -13.48 -24.34 21.99
C VAL A 69 -11.99 -24.52 21.78
N ILE A 70 -11.17 -24.14 22.77
CA ILE A 70 -9.71 -24.20 22.74
C ILE A 70 -9.29 -25.46 23.51
N GLU A 71 -9.50 -26.61 22.90
CA GLU A 71 -9.12 -27.91 23.47
C GLU A 71 -7.63 -28.18 23.22
N VAL A 72 -6.78 -27.75 24.15
CA VAL A 72 -5.33 -27.98 24.09
C VAL A 72 -4.74 -28.25 25.47
N GLU A 73 -3.72 -29.09 25.49
CA GLU A 73 -2.89 -29.33 26.68
C GLU A 73 -2.21 -28.03 27.14
N PRO A 74 -1.85 -27.90 28.43
CA PRO A 74 -1.05 -26.77 28.91
C PRO A 74 0.27 -26.63 28.16
N LYS A 75 0.76 -25.39 28.03
CA LYS A 75 2.05 -25.13 27.39
C LYS A 75 3.17 -25.88 28.12
N PRO A 76 4.02 -26.65 27.41
CA PRO A 76 5.11 -27.39 28.04
C PRO A 76 6.03 -26.48 28.86
N GLN A 77 6.36 -26.93 30.07
CA GLN A 77 7.34 -26.29 30.94
C GLN A 77 8.66 -27.05 30.88
N HIS A 78 9.77 -26.37 31.17
CA HIS A 78 11.07 -27.01 31.15
C HIS A 78 11.19 -27.99 32.32
N GLU A 79 11.32 -29.28 32.02
CA GLU A 79 11.46 -30.31 33.03
C GLU A 79 12.91 -30.40 33.57
N PRO A 80 13.12 -30.75 34.85
CA PRO A 80 14.46 -30.97 35.39
C PRO A 80 15.20 -32.09 34.63
N GLY A 81 16.33 -31.76 34.02
CA GLY A 81 17.16 -32.72 33.24
C GLY A 81 16.79 -32.82 31.75
N GLN A 82 15.78 -32.09 31.28
CA GLN A 82 15.42 -32.03 29.87
C GLN A 82 16.50 -31.27 29.07
N SER A 83 16.84 -31.78 27.87
CA SER A 83 17.74 -31.05 26.99
C SER A 83 17.04 -29.82 26.39
N PRO A 84 17.75 -28.72 26.09
CA PRO A 84 17.15 -27.55 25.43
C PRO A 84 16.52 -27.86 24.07
N ALA A 85 17.04 -28.89 23.38
CA ALA A 85 16.51 -29.33 22.09
C ALA A 85 15.16 -30.05 22.25
N ASP A 86 15.03 -30.90 23.26
CA ASP A 86 13.79 -31.64 23.54
C ASP A 86 12.69 -30.70 24.04
N TYR A 87 13.04 -29.74 24.91
CA TYR A 87 12.11 -28.69 25.33
C TYR A 87 11.58 -27.89 24.13
N ARG A 88 12.48 -27.45 23.23
CA ARG A 88 12.09 -26.71 22.02
C ARG A 88 11.17 -27.54 21.12
N ARG A 89 11.43 -28.84 20.97
CA ARG A 89 10.57 -29.75 20.20
C ARG A 89 9.18 -29.83 20.83
N ALA A 90 9.08 -30.03 22.14
CA ALA A 90 7.79 -30.07 22.84
C ALA A 90 7.00 -28.76 22.68
N VAL A 91 7.65 -27.61 22.79
CA VAL A 91 7.01 -26.29 22.57
C VAL A 91 6.52 -26.15 21.13
N LEU A 92 7.33 -26.50 20.13
CA LEU A 92 6.91 -26.46 18.72
C LEU A 92 5.76 -27.41 18.43
N ASP A 93 5.74 -28.59 19.05
CA ASP A 93 4.64 -29.56 18.92
C ASP A 93 3.33 -28.99 19.49
N TRP A 94 3.40 -28.34 20.65
CA TRP A 94 2.29 -27.62 21.24
C TRP A 94 1.79 -26.48 20.32
N GLU A 95 2.68 -25.63 19.82
CA GLU A 95 2.33 -24.52 18.91
C GLU A 95 1.65 -25.02 17.62
N ARG A 96 2.10 -26.17 17.08
CA ARG A 96 1.45 -26.83 15.94
C ARG A 96 0.03 -27.29 16.28
N LYS A 97 -0.19 -27.91 17.44
CA LYS A 97 -1.54 -28.29 17.91
C LYS A 97 -2.45 -27.06 18.02
N VAL A 98 -1.97 -25.99 18.67
CA VAL A 98 -2.71 -24.73 18.85
C VAL A 98 -3.08 -24.09 17.50
N THR A 99 -2.18 -24.17 16.52
CA THR A 99 -2.41 -23.62 15.17
C THR A 99 -3.52 -24.35 14.41
N MET A 100 -3.75 -25.63 14.70
CA MET A 100 -4.78 -26.45 14.05
C MET A 100 -6.18 -26.26 14.65
N LEU A 101 -6.31 -25.54 15.76
CA LEU A 101 -7.61 -25.23 16.38
C LEU A 101 -8.45 -24.32 15.48
N ASN A 102 -9.77 -24.43 15.61
CA ASN A 102 -10.69 -23.62 14.83
C ASN A 102 -10.91 -22.23 15.47
N TRP A 103 -9.93 -21.35 15.28
CA TRP A 103 -9.97 -19.96 15.76
C TRP A 103 -11.13 -19.13 15.18
N ASN A 104 -11.74 -19.56 14.07
CA ASN A 104 -12.95 -18.91 13.57
C ASN A 104 -14.13 -19.07 14.53
N ARG A 105 -14.23 -20.19 15.27
CA ARG A 105 -15.30 -20.36 16.27
C ARG A 105 -15.19 -19.35 17.41
N VAL A 106 -13.96 -19.03 17.84
CA VAL A 106 -13.71 -18.03 18.89
C VAL A 106 -14.13 -16.64 18.41
N VAL A 107 -13.78 -16.27 17.17
CA VAL A 107 -14.23 -15.02 16.55
C VAL A 107 -15.75 -14.97 16.42
N GLU A 108 -16.37 -16.04 15.93
CA GLU A 108 -17.83 -16.15 15.77
C GLU A 108 -18.55 -15.98 17.12
N GLN A 109 -18.11 -16.69 18.16
CA GLN A 109 -18.70 -16.58 19.50
C GLN A 109 -18.58 -15.16 20.07
N ALA A 110 -17.45 -14.49 19.89
CA ALA A 110 -17.27 -13.11 20.34
C ALA A 110 -18.24 -12.13 19.63
N ILE A 111 -18.46 -12.32 18.33
CA ILE A 111 -19.42 -11.48 17.58
C ILE A 111 -20.85 -11.80 17.99
N ARG A 112 -21.23 -13.08 18.12
CA ARG A 112 -22.57 -13.48 18.56
C ARG A 112 -22.88 -13.00 19.98
N ALA A 113 -21.89 -13.02 20.88
CA ALA A 113 -22.05 -12.45 22.22
C ALA A 113 -22.27 -10.93 22.19
N ALA A 114 -21.68 -10.23 21.21
CA ALA A 114 -21.84 -8.79 21.04
C ALA A 114 -23.12 -8.39 20.29
N ALA A 115 -23.68 -9.27 19.46
CA ALA A 115 -24.95 -9.10 18.75
C ALA A 115 -25.80 -10.37 18.84
N PRO A 116 -26.46 -10.62 19.99
CA PRO A 116 -27.21 -11.87 20.23
C PRO A 116 -28.40 -12.07 19.28
N ASP A 117 -29.03 -10.96 18.86
CA ASP A 117 -30.22 -10.96 18.01
C ASP A 117 -29.90 -11.09 16.51
N THR A 118 -28.65 -11.39 16.15
CA THR A 118 -28.25 -11.49 14.74
C THR A 118 -28.86 -12.71 14.04
N GLU A 119 -29.53 -12.48 12.91
CA GLU A 119 -30.01 -13.54 12.02
C GLU A 119 -28.89 -14.13 11.14
N ALA A 120 -27.66 -13.60 11.23
CA ALA A 120 -26.55 -14.02 10.39
C ALA A 120 -26.04 -15.42 10.74
N ASP A 121 -25.86 -16.25 9.70
CA ASP A 121 -25.20 -17.55 9.84
C ASP A 121 -23.70 -17.39 10.14
N ALA A 122 -23.01 -18.50 10.46
CA ALA A 122 -21.60 -18.48 10.83
C ALA A 122 -20.69 -17.84 9.76
N ARG A 123 -20.96 -18.10 8.47
CA ARG A 123 -20.16 -17.55 7.36
C ARG A 123 -20.40 -16.05 7.22
N GLN A 124 -21.66 -15.61 7.39
CA GLN A 124 -22.05 -14.21 7.31
C GLN A 124 -21.47 -13.40 8.48
N VAL A 125 -21.52 -13.95 9.70
CA VAL A 125 -20.86 -13.36 10.89
C VAL A 125 -19.38 -13.13 10.63
N LEU A 126 -18.67 -14.16 10.17
CA LEU A 126 -17.24 -14.08 9.89
C LEU A 126 -16.90 -13.15 8.72
N SER A 127 -17.86 -12.82 7.85
CA SER A 127 -17.62 -11.91 6.72
C SER A 127 -17.57 -10.43 7.12
N VAL A 128 -18.00 -10.07 8.34
CA VAL A 128 -17.95 -8.71 8.88
C VAL A 128 -16.59 -8.38 9.49
N VAL A 129 -15.82 -9.38 9.90
CA VAL A 129 -14.49 -9.23 10.50
C VAL A 129 -13.42 -9.66 9.52
N GLU A 130 -12.25 -9.02 9.57
CA GLU A 130 -11.15 -9.37 8.68
C GLU A 130 -10.58 -10.77 9.01
N THR A 131 -10.18 -11.49 7.96
CA THR A 131 -9.70 -12.87 8.03
C THR A 131 -8.48 -13.03 8.94
N ASN A 132 -7.72 -11.96 9.19
CA ASN A 132 -6.56 -11.99 10.08
C ASN A 132 -6.91 -12.07 11.57
N ALA A 133 -8.15 -11.79 11.96
CA ALA A 133 -8.59 -11.83 13.36
C ALA A 133 -8.33 -13.18 14.02
N ARG A 134 -8.56 -14.29 13.30
CA ARG A 134 -8.27 -15.64 13.79
C ARG A 134 -6.79 -15.87 14.10
N PHE A 135 -5.89 -15.27 13.30
CA PHE A 135 -4.45 -15.35 13.53
C PHE A 135 -4.04 -14.48 14.70
N LEU A 136 -4.63 -13.27 14.82
CA LEU A 136 -4.43 -12.39 15.97
C LEU A 136 -4.78 -13.09 17.28
N LEU A 137 -5.96 -13.72 17.38
CA LEU A 137 -6.38 -14.43 18.58
C LEU A 137 -5.48 -15.63 18.91
N ARG A 138 -5.10 -16.41 17.90
CA ARG A 138 -4.14 -17.50 18.05
C ARG A 138 -2.81 -17.00 18.59
N ASP A 139 -2.25 -15.96 17.99
CA ASP A 139 -0.92 -15.44 18.33
C ASP A 139 -0.94 -14.82 19.74
N MET A 140 -2.04 -14.17 20.13
CA MET A 140 -2.28 -13.72 21.50
C MET A 140 -2.27 -14.88 22.50
N PHE A 141 -2.92 -16.01 22.17
CA PHE A 141 -2.96 -17.19 23.02
C PHE A 141 -1.60 -17.93 23.09
N VAL A 142 -0.88 -18.04 21.98
CA VAL A 142 0.47 -18.65 21.95
C VAL A 142 1.45 -17.85 22.80
N ALA A 143 1.36 -16.51 22.72
CA ALA A 143 2.17 -15.60 23.53
C ALA A 143 1.78 -15.65 25.02
N ASN A 144 0.49 -15.75 25.33
CA ASN A 144 -0.02 -15.81 26.70
C ASN A 144 -1.09 -16.91 26.87
N PRO A 145 -0.69 -18.15 27.21
CA PRO A 145 -1.62 -19.26 27.41
C PRO A 145 -2.57 -19.09 28.61
N ASP A 146 -2.24 -18.21 29.56
CA ASP A 146 -3.08 -17.93 30.74
C ASP A 146 -4.39 -17.21 30.39
N LEU A 147 -4.57 -16.85 29.12
CA LEU A 147 -5.83 -16.36 28.58
C LEU A 147 -6.92 -17.43 28.60
N LEU A 148 -6.58 -18.73 28.63
CA LEU A 148 -7.57 -19.82 28.68
C LEU A 148 -8.56 -19.63 29.85
N GLY A 149 -9.86 -19.66 29.55
CA GLY A 149 -10.93 -19.42 30.52
C GLY A 149 -11.18 -17.95 30.88
N ARG A 150 -10.47 -17.00 30.26
CA ARG A 150 -10.66 -15.56 30.48
C ARG A 150 -11.36 -14.89 29.31
N THR A 151 -12.06 -13.80 29.62
CA THR A 151 -12.63 -12.89 28.63
C THR A 151 -11.81 -11.60 28.63
N VAL A 152 -11.28 -11.22 27.47
CA VAL A 152 -10.48 -10.00 27.33
C VAL A 152 -10.97 -9.15 26.16
N PRO A 153 -10.95 -7.81 26.27
CA PRO A 153 -11.31 -6.94 25.16
C PRO A 153 -10.22 -7.01 24.10
N VAL A 154 -10.59 -7.41 22.88
CA VAL A 154 -9.68 -7.50 21.74
C VAL A 154 -10.13 -6.56 20.62
N ARG A 155 -9.15 -5.84 20.08
CA ARG A 155 -9.34 -4.96 18.93
C ARG A 155 -9.03 -5.72 17.64
N MET A 156 -9.99 -5.81 16.75
CA MET A 156 -9.91 -6.52 15.48
C MET A 156 -10.34 -5.60 14.33
N LEU A 157 -9.85 -5.85 13.12
CA LEU A 157 -10.26 -5.07 11.94
C LEU A 157 -11.60 -5.60 11.41
N ALA A 158 -12.46 -4.68 10.95
CA ALA A 158 -13.59 -5.06 10.12
C ALA A 158 -13.07 -5.51 8.76
N SER A 159 -13.82 -6.40 8.10
CA SER A 159 -13.48 -6.78 6.73
C SER A 159 -13.52 -5.57 5.79
N ALA A 160 -12.77 -5.62 4.70
CA ALA A 160 -12.76 -4.53 3.72
C ALA A 160 -14.16 -4.22 3.17
N ASN A 161 -15.01 -5.23 3.05
CA ASN A 161 -16.38 -5.06 2.57
C ASN A 161 -17.25 -4.40 3.64
N ALA A 162 -17.09 -4.74 4.92
CA ALA A 162 -17.78 -4.09 6.02
C ALA A 162 -17.33 -2.63 6.22
N ASP A 163 -16.03 -2.36 6.10
CA ASP A 163 -15.50 -0.99 6.12
C ASP A 163 -16.09 -0.14 4.98
N ASN A 164 -16.09 -0.64 3.74
CA ASN A 164 -16.68 0.05 2.60
C ASN A 164 -18.19 0.29 2.74
N TRP A 165 -18.91 -0.69 3.30
CA TRP A 165 -20.34 -0.56 3.60
C TRP A 165 -20.62 0.55 4.61
N LEU A 166 -19.89 0.56 5.72
CA LEU A 166 -20.05 1.53 6.81
C LEU A 166 -19.61 2.95 6.40
N LYS A 167 -18.59 3.07 5.54
CA LYS A 167 -18.15 4.36 4.98
C LYS A 167 -19.12 4.94 3.94
N GLY A 168 -20.06 4.14 3.43
CA GLY A 168 -20.98 4.55 2.37
C GLY A 168 -20.32 4.65 0.99
N ASN A 169 -19.21 3.93 0.77
CA ASN A 169 -18.53 3.87 -0.54
C ASN A 169 -19.30 3.02 -1.57
N ILE A 170 -20.29 2.27 -1.11
CA ILE A 170 -21.15 1.40 -1.93
C ILE A 170 -22.54 2.03 -1.99
N ASP A 171 -23.11 2.09 -3.19
CA ASP A 171 -24.48 2.53 -3.38
C ASP A 171 -25.45 1.53 -2.73
N ARG A 172 -26.13 1.99 -1.67
CA ARG A 172 -27.06 1.17 -0.88
C ARG A 172 -28.38 0.89 -1.61
N SER A 173 -28.67 1.60 -2.71
CA SER A 173 -29.86 1.38 -3.53
C SER A 173 -29.73 0.19 -4.47
N LEU A 174 -28.52 -0.33 -4.66
CA LEU A 174 -28.28 -1.47 -5.54
C LEU A 174 -28.92 -2.75 -4.99
N PRO A 175 -29.44 -3.64 -5.87
CA PRO A 175 -29.97 -4.94 -5.47
C PRO A 175 -28.94 -5.78 -4.71
N ASP A 176 -29.42 -6.66 -3.82
CA ASP A 176 -28.56 -7.51 -2.98
C ASP A 176 -27.55 -8.36 -3.76
N ALA A 177 -27.88 -8.78 -4.99
CA ALA A 177 -26.97 -9.54 -5.85
C ALA A 177 -25.74 -8.74 -6.31
N GLN A 178 -25.78 -7.41 -6.24
CA GLN A 178 -24.68 -6.51 -6.60
C GLN A 178 -23.91 -5.99 -5.37
N GLN A 179 -24.32 -6.40 -4.16
CA GLN A 179 -23.70 -6.01 -2.91
C GLN A 179 -22.61 -7.02 -2.51
N GLN A 180 -21.50 -6.54 -1.96
CA GLN A 180 -20.37 -7.39 -1.54
C GLN A 180 -20.64 -8.16 -0.23
N LEU A 181 -21.56 -7.67 0.60
CA LEU A 181 -22.02 -8.31 1.83
C LEU A 181 -23.48 -8.73 1.68
N SER A 182 -23.82 -9.89 2.25
CA SER A 182 -25.21 -10.35 2.32
C SER A 182 -26.06 -9.42 3.20
N ALA A 183 -27.39 -9.44 3.03
CA ALA A 183 -28.29 -8.64 3.87
C ALA A 183 -28.10 -8.86 5.37
N PRO A 184 -28.00 -10.10 5.90
CA PRO A 184 -27.77 -10.30 7.34
C PRO A 184 -26.41 -9.79 7.81
N ALA A 185 -25.36 -9.92 6.99
CA ALA A 185 -24.03 -9.40 7.34
C ALA A 185 -24.01 -7.86 7.36
N ARG A 186 -24.74 -7.19 6.46
CA ARG A 186 -24.90 -5.73 6.46
C ARG A 186 -25.65 -5.25 7.70
N ALA A 187 -26.77 -5.91 8.03
CA ALA A 187 -27.53 -5.60 9.24
C ALA A 187 -26.69 -5.78 10.50
N LEU A 188 -25.90 -6.86 10.59
CA LEU A 188 -24.95 -7.08 11.67
C LEU A 188 -23.88 -5.98 11.75
N ALA A 189 -23.30 -5.58 10.62
CA ALA A 189 -22.30 -4.51 10.60
C ALA A 189 -22.89 -3.16 11.05
N ASP A 190 -24.09 -2.81 10.57
CA ASP A 190 -24.80 -1.60 10.96
C ASP A 190 -25.18 -1.63 12.45
N GLN A 191 -25.64 -2.78 12.97
CA GLN A 191 -25.93 -2.98 14.40
C GLN A 191 -24.68 -2.79 15.27
N LEU A 192 -23.59 -3.51 14.96
CA LEU A 192 -22.35 -3.41 15.73
C LEU A 192 -21.76 -1.99 15.68
N HIS A 193 -21.98 -1.24 14.59
CA HIS A 193 -21.60 0.16 14.50
C HIS A 193 -22.48 1.07 15.36
N ALA A 194 -23.80 0.88 15.33
CA ALA A 194 -24.76 1.62 16.15
C ALA A 194 -24.51 1.39 17.66
N ASP A 195 -24.17 0.15 18.04
CA ASP A 195 -23.83 -0.23 19.43
C ASP A 195 -22.44 0.26 19.86
N GLY A 196 -21.72 0.95 18.97
CA GLY A 196 -20.40 1.50 19.23
C GLY A 196 -19.30 0.46 19.38
N LYS A 197 -19.56 -0.81 19.01
CA LYS A 197 -18.58 -1.90 18.96
C LYS A 197 -17.66 -1.77 17.75
N ILE A 198 -18.17 -1.28 16.61
CA ILE A 198 -17.37 -0.86 15.46
C ILE A 198 -17.18 0.66 15.49
N ARG A 199 -15.92 1.09 15.44
CA ARG A 199 -15.55 2.52 15.34
C ARG A 199 -14.50 2.72 14.27
N PHE A 200 -14.55 3.86 13.60
CA PHE A 200 -13.48 4.27 12.72
C PHE A 200 -12.27 4.73 13.55
N ALA A 201 -11.11 4.15 13.26
CA ALA A 201 -9.85 4.53 13.87
C ALA A 201 -8.80 4.76 12.78
N PHE A 202 -7.71 5.43 13.14
CA PHE A 202 -6.60 5.61 12.21
C PHE A 202 -5.90 4.26 11.92
N ALA A 203 -5.70 3.95 10.65
CA ALA A 203 -5.17 2.69 10.15
C ALA A 203 -3.63 2.64 10.25
N TRP A 204 -3.07 2.62 11.47
CA TRP A 204 -1.61 2.58 11.68
C TRP A 204 -0.93 1.38 11.00
N HIS A 205 -1.64 0.25 10.91
CA HIS A 205 -1.13 -0.96 10.29
C HIS A 205 -0.82 -0.80 8.80
N ILE A 206 -1.35 0.23 8.13
CA ILE A 206 -1.00 0.51 6.74
C ILE A 206 0.52 0.68 6.61
N PHE A 207 1.19 1.31 7.58
CA PHE A 207 2.63 1.58 7.55
C PHE A 207 3.50 0.39 7.94
N THR A 208 2.98 -0.53 8.75
CA THR A 208 3.77 -1.63 9.31
C THR A 208 3.52 -2.96 8.62
N ASN A 209 2.32 -3.16 8.06
CA ASN A 209 1.96 -4.42 7.44
C ASN A 209 2.43 -4.48 5.98
N VAL A 210 2.69 -5.70 5.52
CA VAL A 210 2.95 -6.02 4.12
C VAL A 210 1.64 -6.19 3.35
N ASP A 211 1.73 -6.32 2.04
CA ASP A 211 0.58 -6.59 1.20
C ASP A 211 -0.04 -7.95 1.54
N SER A 212 -1.37 -8.04 1.46
CA SER A 212 -2.10 -9.28 1.72
C SER A 212 -3.30 -9.40 0.82
N ARG A 213 -3.42 -10.54 0.12
CA ARG A 213 -4.60 -10.89 -0.69
C ARG A 213 -5.69 -11.59 0.13
N SER A 214 -5.30 -12.25 1.21
CA SER A 214 -6.22 -13.03 2.06
C SER A 214 -6.85 -12.19 3.16
N ALA A 215 -6.24 -11.05 3.52
CA ALA A 215 -6.78 -10.11 4.49
C ALA A 215 -6.67 -8.67 3.97
N PRO A 216 -7.52 -8.24 3.03
CA PRO A 216 -7.38 -6.97 2.33
C PRO A 216 -7.41 -5.75 3.25
N ALA A 217 -8.24 -5.77 4.31
CA ALA A 217 -8.31 -4.65 5.25
C ALA A 217 -7.05 -4.57 6.13
N ALA A 218 -6.34 -5.69 6.34
CA ALA A 218 -5.09 -5.72 7.09
C ALA A 218 -3.85 -5.44 6.22
N ALA A 219 -3.99 -5.35 4.90
CA ALA A 219 -2.89 -5.11 3.99
C ALA A 219 -2.26 -3.73 4.22
N GLY A 220 -0.94 -3.65 4.10
CA GLY A 220 -0.19 -2.41 4.23
C GLY A 220 0.80 -2.17 3.08
N LEU A 221 1.55 -1.09 3.20
CA LEU A 221 2.47 -0.54 2.22
C LEU A 221 3.95 -0.77 2.59
N ALA A 222 4.24 -1.41 3.73
CA ALA A 222 5.61 -1.60 4.21
C ALA A 222 6.49 -2.32 3.18
N GLY A 223 5.97 -3.38 2.55
CA GLY A 223 6.70 -4.13 1.52
C GLY A 223 7.06 -3.27 0.30
N ALA A 224 6.11 -2.47 -0.19
CA ALA A 224 6.33 -1.56 -1.31
C ALA A 224 7.33 -0.44 -0.97
N PHE A 225 7.25 0.12 0.25
CA PHE A 225 8.19 1.15 0.71
C PHE A 225 9.61 0.62 0.82
N VAL A 226 9.79 -0.52 1.48
CA VAL A 226 11.10 -1.14 1.66
C VAL A 226 11.67 -1.60 0.31
N GLY A 227 10.84 -2.19 -0.56
CA GLY A 227 11.26 -2.55 -1.91
C GLY A 227 11.72 -1.34 -2.73
N SER A 228 10.97 -0.23 -2.69
CA SER A 228 11.35 1.01 -3.38
C SER A 228 12.61 1.64 -2.82
N LEU A 229 12.77 1.64 -1.50
CA LEU A 229 13.99 2.11 -0.84
C LEU A 229 15.22 1.32 -1.29
N TYR A 230 15.14 -0.01 -1.32
CA TYR A 230 16.23 -0.85 -1.80
C TYR A 230 16.52 -0.65 -3.28
N MET A 231 15.49 -0.48 -4.13
CA MET A 231 15.69 -0.14 -5.54
C MET A 231 16.46 1.17 -5.70
N MET A 232 16.01 2.23 -5.01
CA MET A 232 16.70 3.53 -5.04
C MET A 232 18.12 3.44 -4.50
N LEU A 233 18.35 2.66 -3.44
CA LEU A 233 19.68 2.47 -2.88
C LEU A 233 20.64 1.81 -3.89
N VAL A 234 20.17 0.78 -4.61
CA VAL A 234 20.95 0.13 -5.67
C VAL A 234 21.29 1.13 -6.78
N VAL A 235 20.31 1.91 -7.23
CA VAL A 235 20.54 2.98 -8.23
C VAL A 235 21.58 3.98 -7.74
N ILE A 236 21.46 4.47 -6.51
CA ILE A 236 22.40 5.45 -5.93
C ILE A 236 23.80 4.86 -5.84
N VAL A 237 23.94 3.65 -5.30
CA VAL A 237 25.26 3.02 -5.08
C VAL A 237 25.97 2.68 -6.40
N LEU A 238 25.23 2.34 -7.45
CA LEU A 238 25.82 1.95 -8.73
C LEU A 238 25.89 3.12 -9.71
N ALA A 239 24.76 3.75 -10.02
CA ALA A 239 24.67 4.76 -11.08
C ALA A 239 25.39 6.06 -10.71
N VAL A 240 25.32 6.51 -9.45
CA VAL A 240 25.94 7.79 -9.06
C VAL A 240 27.47 7.72 -9.14
N PRO A 241 28.18 6.76 -8.52
CA PRO A 241 29.63 6.68 -8.64
C PRO A 241 30.07 6.49 -10.08
N ILE A 242 29.44 5.57 -10.83
CA ILE A 242 29.82 5.30 -12.23
C ILE A 242 29.58 6.54 -13.10
N GLY A 243 28.43 7.20 -12.95
CA GLY A 243 28.08 8.39 -13.71
C GLY A 243 29.00 9.57 -13.41
N VAL A 244 29.26 9.85 -12.12
CA VAL A 244 30.17 10.95 -11.72
C VAL A 244 31.60 10.66 -12.15
N MET A 245 32.12 9.43 -11.92
CA MET A 245 33.47 9.08 -12.34
C MET A 245 33.65 9.15 -13.86
N SER A 246 32.65 8.70 -14.63
CA SER A 246 32.68 8.76 -16.09
C SER A 246 32.65 10.22 -16.58
N ALA A 247 31.81 11.07 -15.98
CA ALA A 247 31.74 12.48 -16.33
C ALA A 247 33.06 13.22 -16.01
N VAL A 248 33.62 13.01 -14.82
CA VAL A 248 34.90 13.62 -14.43
C VAL A 248 36.04 13.14 -15.33
N TYR A 249 36.08 11.86 -15.65
CA TYR A 249 37.09 11.32 -16.56
C TYR A 249 36.99 11.93 -17.96
N LEU A 250 35.78 11.99 -18.54
CA LEU A 250 35.58 12.52 -19.89
C LEU A 250 35.85 14.02 -19.99
N GLU A 251 35.48 14.80 -18.96
CA GLU A 251 35.66 16.26 -18.99
C GLU A 251 37.10 16.68 -18.67
N GLU A 252 37.74 16.07 -17.68
CA GLU A 252 39.03 16.56 -17.15
C GLU A 252 40.24 15.77 -17.67
N PHE A 253 40.10 14.45 -17.90
CA PHE A 253 41.24 13.57 -18.15
C PHE A 253 41.27 12.99 -19.57
N ALA A 254 40.14 12.89 -20.27
CA ALA A 254 40.07 12.20 -21.54
C ALA A 254 40.70 13.03 -22.68
N PRO A 255 41.64 12.47 -23.45
CA PRO A 255 42.21 13.16 -24.61
C PRO A 255 41.16 13.31 -25.71
N LYS A 256 41.13 14.46 -26.38
CA LYS A 256 40.24 14.72 -27.53
C LYS A 256 40.68 13.90 -28.74
N ASN A 257 40.08 12.73 -28.92
CA ASN A 257 40.35 11.82 -30.02
C ASN A 257 39.04 11.15 -30.49
N ARG A 258 39.12 10.41 -31.60
CA ARG A 258 37.97 9.74 -32.20
C ARG A 258 37.26 8.74 -31.27
N LEU A 259 37.96 8.19 -30.29
CA LEU A 259 37.38 7.26 -29.32
C LEU A 259 36.53 8.02 -28.29
N THR A 260 37.04 9.13 -27.75
CA THR A 260 36.30 10.02 -26.86
C THR A 260 35.06 10.58 -27.56
N ASP A 261 35.20 11.05 -28.82
CA ASP A 261 34.08 11.53 -29.63
C ASP A 261 33.01 10.42 -29.82
N LEU A 262 33.43 9.18 -30.08
CA LEU A 262 32.51 8.04 -30.22
C LEU A 262 31.76 7.76 -28.90
N ILE A 263 32.45 7.81 -27.76
CA ILE A 263 31.84 7.60 -26.44
C ILE A 263 30.81 8.69 -26.15
N GLU A 264 31.14 9.96 -26.35
CA GLU A 264 30.23 11.10 -26.13
C GLU A 264 28.97 11.01 -27.00
N VAL A 265 29.11 10.67 -28.28
CA VAL A 265 27.96 10.47 -29.18
C VAL A 265 27.07 9.33 -28.70
N ASN A 266 27.63 8.21 -28.24
CA ASN A 266 26.85 7.09 -27.73
C ASN A 266 26.12 7.44 -26.42
N ILE A 267 26.77 8.17 -25.51
CA ILE A 267 26.14 8.64 -24.27
C ILE A 267 24.94 9.54 -24.58
N ASN A 268 25.12 10.52 -25.48
CA ASN A 268 24.04 11.42 -25.89
C ASN A 268 22.89 10.68 -26.59
N ASN A 269 23.21 9.70 -27.46
CA ASN A 269 22.20 8.86 -28.10
C ASN A 269 21.42 8.01 -27.09
N LEU A 270 22.12 7.41 -26.11
CA LEU A 270 21.48 6.62 -25.05
C LEU A 270 20.57 7.50 -24.17
N ALA A 271 20.99 8.72 -23.85
CA ALA A 271 20.17 9.66 -23.06
C ALA A 271 18.88 10.09 -23.78
N ALA A 272 18.84 10.01 -25.11
CA ALA A 272 17.66 10.35 -25.91
C ALA A 272 16.67 9.19 -26.08
N VAL A 273 17.05 7.96 -25.73
CA VAL A 273 16.17 6.78 -25.87
C VAL A 273 15.07 6.81 -24.79
N PRO A 274 13.80 6.53 -25.15
CA PRO A 274 12.71 6.46 -24.18
C PRO A 274 12.97 5.41 -23.08
N SER A 275 12.69 5.75 -21.82
CA SER A 275 12.95 4.88 -20.66
C SER A 275 12.26 3.51 -20.75
N ILE A 276 11.12 3.39 -21.44
CA ILE A 276 10.42 2.12 -21.67
C ILE A 276 11.31 1.11 -22.41
N VAL A 277 12.14 1.57 -23.35
CA VAL A 277 13.02 0.69 -24.13
C VAL A 277 14.09 0.07 -23.24
N PHE A 278 14.72 0.89 -22.38
CA PHE A 278 15.68 0.39 -21.37
C PHE A 278 15.00 -0.54 -20.36
N GLY A 279 13.78 -0.20 -19.92
CA GLY A 279 12.96 -1.04 -19.05
C GLY A 279 12.77 -2.46 -19.59
N LEU A 280 12.34 -2.57 -20.86
CA LEU A 280 12.09 -3.85 -21.52
C LEU A 280 13.38 -4.60 -21.83
N LEU A 281 14.44 -3.91 -22.27
CA LEU A 281 15.75 -4.51 -22.52
C LEU A 281 16.36 -5.06 -21.22
N GLY A 282 16.30 -4.28 -20.15
CA GLY A 282 16.76 -4.67 -18.82
C GLY A 282 16.02 -5.91 -18.31
N ALA A 283 14.69 -5.96 -18.44
CA ALA A 283 13.91 -7.16 -18.12
C ALA A 283 14.35 -8.36 -18.97
N ALA A 284 14.59 -8.19 -20.28
CA ALA A 284 15.06 -9.28 -21.14
C ALA A 284 16.44 -9.81 -20.72
N VAL A 285 17.38 -8.94 -20.37
CA VAL A 285 18.73 -9.34 -19.97
C VAL A 285 18.73 -9.93 -18.55
N PHE A 286 18.18 -9.24 -17.57
CA PHE A 286 18.27 -9.64 -16.18
C PHE A 286 17.30 -10.76 -15.80
N ILE A 287 16.06 -10.73 -16.31
CA ILE A 287 15.04 -11.70 -15.94
C ILE A 287 15.06 -12.89 -16.90
N ASN A 288 15.01 -12.64 -18.22
CA ASN A 288 14.89 -13.75 -19.17
C ASN A 288 16.23 -14.47 -19.40
N TYR A 289 17.33 -13.74 -19.57
CA TYR A 289 18.64 -14.32 -19.84
C TYR A 289 19.36 -14.74 -18.55
N PHE A 290 19.56 -13.84 -17.59
CA PHE A 290 20.24 -14.15 -16.32
C PHE A 290 19.37 -14.86 -15.28
N ARG A 291 18.07 -15.06 -15.56
CA ARG A 291 17.12 -15.79 -14.68
C ARG A 291 17.03 -15.19 -13.28
N LEU A 292 17.25 -13.88 -13.13
CA LEU A 292 17.06 -13.21 -11.86
C LEU A 292 15.56 -13.15 -11.51
N PRO A 293 15.20 -13.25 -10.23
CA PRO A 293 13.81 -13.26 -9.79
C PRO A 293 13.10 -11.96 -10.16
N LEU A 294 11.89 -12.11 -10.71
CA LEU A 294 10.95 -11.01 -10.89
C LEU A 294 10.62 -10.40 -9.51
N SER A 295 10.46 -9.08 -9.45
CA SER A 295 10.15 -8.34 -8.21
C SER A 295 11.29 -8.27 -7.18
N ALA A 296 12.53 -8.59 -7.56
CA ALA A 296 13.69 -8.31 -6.73
C ALA A 296 14.13 -6.83 -6.86
N PRO A 297 14.30 -6.09 -5.75
CA PRO A 297 14.77 -4.70 -5.79
C PRO A 297 16.11 -4.51 -6.50
N LEU A 298 16.97 -5.52 -6.47
CA LEU A 298 18.24 -5.50 -7.20
C LEU A 298 18.02 -5.40 -8.71
N VAL A 299 17.11 -6.21 -9.27
CA VAL A 299 16.80 -6.18 -10.70
C VAL A 299 16.15 -4.86 -11.07
N GLY A 300 15.22 -4.38 -10.25
CA GLY A 300 14.57 -3.08 -10.47
C GLY A 300 15.54 -1.90 -10.42
N GLY A 301 16.59 -1.96 -9.60
CA GLY A 301 17.60 -0.91 -9.51
C GLY A 301 18.72 -0.98 -10.57
N LEU A 302 18.83 -2.09 -11.31
CA LEU A 302 19.80 -2.25 -12.41
C LEU A 302 19.26 -1.77 -13.77
N VAL A 303 17.97 -1.44 -13.84
CA VAL A 303 17.24 -1.12 -15.07
C VAL A 303 16.85 0.36 -15.09
#